data_AF-A0A7X6K821-F1
#
_entry.id   AF-A0A7X6K821-F1
#
_cell.length_a   1.000
_cell.length_b   1.000
_cell.length_c   1.000
_cell.angle_alpha   90.00
_cell.angle_beta   90.00
_cell.angle_gamma   90.00
#
_symmetry.space_group_name_H-M   'P 1'
#
loop_
_entity.id
_entity.type
_entity.pdbx_description
1 polymer ?
#
loop_
_entity_poly.entity_id
_entity_poly.type
_entity_poly.pdbx_seq_one_letter_code
_entity_poly.pdbx_strand_id
1 'polypeptide(L)'
;MSSATSIRLDEELKDRLKTLADDRHRSAHALMLEAITEYIDREEKRSQYLRDGQAAWQHYQETGLHLTAEEAEAWISTWGTENEQDAPPCHR
;
A
#
# COMPACT_ATOMS: atom_id res chain seq x y z
N MET A 1 -0.53 -11.37 -21.20
CA MET A 1 -1.05 -12.73 -21.48
C MET A 1 -1.62 -13.27 -20.16
N SER A 2 -2.83 -13.83 -20.16
CA SER A 2 -3.41 -14.46 -18.95
C SER A 2 -3.05 -15.94 -18.93
N SER A 3 -2.57 -16.45 -17.78
CA SER A 3 -2.25 -17.86 -17.57
C SER A 3 -3.14 -18.42 -16.48
N ALA A 4 -3.74 -19.59 -16.72
CA ALA A 4 -4.59 -20.24 -15.73
C ALA A 4 -3.74 -20.86 -14.61
N THR A 5 -4.06 -20.53 -13.37
CA THR A 5 -3.43 -21.12 -12.18
C THR A 5 -4.49 -21.88 -11.39
N SER A 6 -4.22 -23.14 -11.02
CA SER A 6 -5.12 -23.92 -10.16
C SER A 6 -4.78 -23.65 -8.70
N ILE A 7 -5.78 -23.25 -7.92
CA ILE A 7 -5.65 -22.99 -6.49
C ILE A 7 -6.51 -24.02 -5.75
N ARG A 8 -5.92 -24.69 -4.75
CA ARG A 8 -6.65 -25.60 -3.88
C ARG A 8 -7.23 -24.81 -2.70
N LEU A 9 -8.54 -24.86 -2.56
CA LEU A 9 -9.25 -24.35 -1.39
C LEU A 9 -9.71 -25.55 -0.56
N ASP A 10 -9.62 -25.44 0.76
CA ASP A 10 -10.35 -26.37 1.62
C ASP A 10 -11.86 -26.14 1.52
N GLU A 11 -12.65 -27.11 1.98
CA GLU A 11 -14.11 -27.04 1.84
C GLU A 11 -14.72 -25.90 2.67
N GLU A 12 -14.15 -25.58 3.84
CA GLU A 12 -14.64 -24.47 4.68
C GLU A 12 -14.49 -23.12 3.95
N LEU A 13 -13.31 -22.84 3.40
CA LEU A 13 -13.02 -21.60 2.69
C LEU A 13 -13.85 -21.50 1.40
N LYS A 14 -14.04 -22.62 0.70
CA LYS A 14 -14.88 -22.70 -0.49
C LYS A 14 -16.34 -22.40 -0.19
N ASP A 15 -16.89 -22.94 0.89
CA ASP A 15 -18.27 -22.67 1.32
C ASP A 15 -18.43 -21.21 1.72
N ARG A 16 -17.50 -20.67 2.52
CA ARG A 16 -17.49 -19.25 2.91
C ARG A 16 -17.42 -18.31 1.70
N LEU A 17 -16.57 -18.63 0.72
CA LEU A 17 -16.45 -17.86 -0.52
C LEU A 17 -17.76 -17.91 -1.33
N LYS A 18 -18.42 -19.07 -1.38
CA LYS A 18 -19.67 -19.25 -2.10
C LYS A 18 -20.80 -18.43 -1.47
N THR A 19 -20.95 -18.47 -0.14
CA THR A 19 -21.90 -17.62 0.58
C THR A 19 -21.62 -16.14 0.33
N LEU A 20 -20.36 -15.71 0.40
CA LEU A 20 -19.98 -14.31 0.13
C LEU A 20 -20.28 -13.90 -1.32
N ALA A 21 -20.07 -14.80 -2.27
CA ALA A 21 -20.36 -14.60 -3.68
C ALA A 21 -21.87 -14.39 -3.92
N ASP A 22 -22.69 -15.25 -3.30
CA ASP A 22 -24.16 -15.17 -3.36
C ASP A 22 -24.66 -13.85 -2.74
N ASP A 23 -24.18 -13.51 -1.53
CA ASP A 23 -24.55 -12.28 -0.80
C ASP A 23 -24.18 -11.00 -1.58
N ARG A 24 -23.05 -11.02 -2.30
CA ARG A 24 -22.57 -9.89 -3.10
C ARG A 24 -23.04 -9.90 -4.55
N HIS A 25 -23.83 -10.90 -4.97
CA HIS A 25 -24.24 -11.11 -6.35
C HIS A 25 -23.08 -11.12 -7.36
N ARG A 26 -21.95 -11.73 -6.98
CA ARG A 26 -20.74 -11.83 -7.81
C ARG A 26 -20.31 -13.28 -7.93
N SER A 27 -19.53 -13.61 -8.96
CA SER A 27 -18.99 -14.97 -9.06
C SER A 27 -17.86 -15.19 -8.05
N ALA A 28 -17.78 -16.41 -7.50
CA ALA A 28 -16.68 -16.81 -6.62
C ALA A 28 -15.30 -16.58 -7.24
N HIS A 29 -15.17 -16.80 -8.56
CA HIS A 29 -13.94 -16.53 -9.30
C HIS A 29 -13.57 -15.04 -9.32
N ALA A 30 -14.53 -14.14 -9.54
CA ALA A 30 -14.26 -12.70 -9.52
C ALA A 30 -13.83 -12.22 -8.13
N LEU A 31 -14.43 -12.76 -7.06
CA LEU A 31 -14.03 -12.45 -5.69
C LEU A 31 -12.65 -13.00 -5.34
N MET A 32 -12.28 -14.20 -5.82
CA MET A 32 -10.93 -14.73 -5.64
C MET A 32 -9.87 -13.85 -6.31
N LEU A 33 -10.12 -13.44 -7.55
CA LEU A 33 -9.18 -12.57 -8.26
C LEU A 33 -9.01 -11.23 -7.54
N GLU A 34 -10.10 -10.60 -7.13
CA GLU A 34 -10.07 -9.36 -6.36
C GLU A 34 -9.30 -9.52 -5.06
N ALA A 35 -9.58 -10.57 -4.28
CA ALA A 35 -8.88 -10.83 -3.02
C ALA A 35 -7.37 -11.04 -3.22
N ILE A 36 -6.97 -11.74 -4.29
CA ILE A 36 -5.55 -11.92 -4.63
C ILE A 36 -4.92 -10.59 -5.04
N THR A 37 -5.59 -9.80 -5.88
CA THR A 37 -5.12 -8.47 -6.30
C THR A 37 -4.94 -7.55 -5.10
N GLU A 38 -5.95 -7.43 -4.24
CA GLU A 38 -5.87 -6.60 -3.02
C GLU A 38 -4.76 -7.04 -2.08
N TYR A 39 -4.51 -8.34 -1.97
CA TYR A 39 -3.40 -8.87 -1.19
C TYR A 39 -2.06 -8.45 -1.79
N ILE A 40 -1.87 -8.67 -3.09
CA ILE A 40 -0.62 -8.33 -3.79
C ILE A 40 -0.36 -6.83 -3.68
N ASP A 41 -1.35 -5.99 -4.01
CA ASP A 41 -1.21 -4.53 -3.96
C ASP A 41 -0.81 -4.05 -2.55
N ARG A 42 -1.38 -4.65 -1.50
CA ARG A 42 -1.02 -4.32 -0.12
C ARG A 42 0.41 -4.73 0.21
N GLU A 43 0.83 -5.94 -0.18
CA GLU A 43 2.19 -6.42 0.08
C GLU A 43 3.24 -5.64 -0.72
N GLU A 44 2.93 -5.24 -1.95
CA GLU A 44 3.80 -4.40 -2.77
C GLU A 44 3.95 -3.01 -2.17
N LYS A 45 2.85 -2.36 -1.77
CA LYS A 45 2.89 -1.06 -1.07
C LYS A 45 3.68 -1.14 0.22
N ARG A 46 3.50 -2.19 1.01
CA ARG A 46 4.26 -2.41 2.25
C ARG A 46 5.75 -2.59 1.97
N SER A 47 6.08 -3.40 0.98
CA SER A 47 7.47 -3.63 0.58
C SER A 47 8.13 -2.35 0.08
N GLN A 48 7.40 -1.54 -0.69
CA GLN A 48 7.87 -0.25 -1.17
C GLN A 48 8.13 0.72 -0.01
N TYR A 49 7.17 0.86 0.91
CA TYR A 49 7.32 1.69 2.10
C TYR A 49 8.57 1.34 2.92
N LEU A 50 8.83 0.04 3.13
CA LEU A 50 10.03 -0.42 3.85
C LEU A 50 11.32 -0.09 3.09
N ARG A 51 11.34 -0.29 1.76
CA ARG A 51 12.49 0.08 0.92
C ARG A 51 12.76 1.59 0.98
N ASP A 52 11.71 2.41 0.88
CA ASP A 52 11.84 3.87 0.92
C ASP A 52 12.36 4.34 2.27
N GLY A 53 11.87 3.77 3.38
CA GLY A 53 12.37 4.06 4.71
C GLY A 53 13.85 3.68 4.89
N GLN A 54 14.26 2.52 4.37
CA GLN A 54 15.66 2.11 4.41
C GLN A 54 16.56 3.02 3.57
N ALA A 55 16.11 3.40 2.38
CA ALA A 55 16.84 4.33 1.52
C ALA A 55 16.96 5.72 2.15
N ALA A 56 15.89 6.24 2.76
CA ALA A 56 15.91 7.51 3.48
C ALA A 56 16.88 7.47 4.68
N TRP A 57 16.87 6.37 5.43
CA TRP A 57 17.81 6.17 6.54
C TRP A 57 19.27 6.17 6.07
N GLN A 58 19.57 5.41 5.02
CA GLN A 58 20.92 5.38 4.45
C GLN A 58 21.34 6.77 3.95
N HIS A 59 20.47 7.49 3.26
CA HIS A 59 20.74 8.85 2.78
C HIS A 59 21.06 9.81 3.92
N TYR A 60 20.30 9.74 5.02
CA TYR A 60 20.57 10.53 6.22
C TYR A 60 21.93 10.19 6.83
N GLN A 61 22.26 8.89 6.96
CA GLN A 61 23.56 8.47 7.49
C GLN A 61 24.74 8.98 6.65
N GLU A 62 24.58 9.05 5.33
CA GLU A 62 25.63 9.49 4.40
C GLU A 62 25.77 11.03 4.34
N THR A 63 24.66 11.77 4.38
CA THR A 63 24.64 13.21 4.09
C THR A 63 24.42 14.11 5.30
N GLY A 64 23.79 13.57 6.35
CA GLY A 64 23.23 14.31 7.48
C GLY A 64 21.98 15.12 7.15
N LEU A 65 21.51 15.09 5.89
CA LEU A 65 20.37 15.89 5.45
C LEU A 65 19.06 15.31 5.98
N HIS A 66 18.29 16.15 6.66
CA HIS A 66 17.00 15.80 7.26
C HIS A 66 16.05 17.00 7.26
N LEU A 67 14.79 16.71 7.59
CA LEU A 67 13.82 17.71 8.03
C LEU A 67 13.50 17.41 9.49
N THR A 68 13.27 18.46 10.28
CA THR A 68 12.75 18.31 11.64
C THR A 68 11.28 17.90 11.62
N ALA A 69 10.79 17.36 12.73
CA ALA A 69 9.38 16.98 12.86
C ALA A 69 8.47 18.21 12.70
N GLU A 70 8.88 19.34 13.25
CA GLU A 70 8.15 20.61 13.20
C GLU A 70 8.03 21.15 11.77
N GLU A 71 9.11 21.07 10.96
CA GLU A 71 9.08 21.48 9.55
C GLU A 71 8.18 20.57 8.72
N ALA A 72 8.26 19.24 8.96
CA ALA A 72 7.41 18.28 8.29
C ALA A 72 5.93 18.48 8.64
N GLU A 73 5.61 18.71 9.92
CA GLU A 73 4.24 18.97 10.37
C GLU A 73 3.71 20.28 9.80
N ALA A 74 4.50 21.35 9.83
CA ALA A 74 4.14 22.64 9.25
C ALA A 74 3.84 22.48 7.75
N TRP A 75 4.66 21.73 7.02
CA TRP A 75 4.42 21.45 5.60
C TRP A 75 3.13 20.64 5.37
N ILE A 76 2.96 19.51 6.07
CA ILE A 76 1.77 18.64 5.94
C ILE A 76 0.48 19.40 6.26
N SER A 77 0.53 20.33 7.22
CA SER A 77 -0.63 21.16 7.58
C SER A 77 -1.14 22.06 6.44
N THR A 78 -0.32 22.32 5.43
CA THR A 78 -0.72 23.11 4.25
C THR A 78 -1.49 22.30 3.21
N TRP A 79 -1.41 20.97 3.25
CA TRP A 79 -1.99 20.11 2.22
C TRP A 79 -3.52 20.15 2.22
N GLY A 80 -4.12 20.22 1.03
CA GLY A 80 -5.56 20.33 0.87
C GLY A 80 -6.13 21.72 1.22
N THR A 81 -5.26 22.73 1.42
CA THR A 81 -5.66 24.13 1.61
C THR A 81 -5.36 24.97 0.37
N GLU A 82 -5.89 26.20 0.31
CA GLU A 82 -5.56 27.16 -0.76
C GLU A 82 -4.08 27.56 -0.79
N ASN A 83 -3.35 27.31 0.30
CA ASN A 83 -1.93 27.65 0.47
C ASN A 83 -1.05 26.39 0.55
N GLU A 84 -1.41 25.30 -0.11
CA GLU A 84 -0.58 24.09 -0.19
C GLU A 84 0.83 24.41 -0.71
N GLN A 85 1.85 24.06 0.07
CA GLN A 85 3.25 24.37 -0.23
C GLN A 85 4.02 23.15 -0.71
N ASP A 86 5.09 23.39 -1.46
CA ASP A 86 6.07 22.36 -1.84
C ASP A 86 6.87 21.87 -0.62
N ALA A 87 7.46 20.68 -0.76
CA ALA A 87 8.30 20.09 0.28
C ALA A 87 9.48 21.02 0.63
N PRO A 88 9.72 21.31 1.94
CA PRO A 88 10.87 22.08 2.34
C PRO A 88 12.18 21.33 2.01
N PRO A 89 13.28 22.03 1.67
CA PRO A 89 14.55 21.39 1.40
C PRO A 89 15.16 20.81 2.68
N CYS A 90 15.70 19.59 2.61
CA CYS A 90 16.42 18.99 3.73
C CYS A 90 17.70 19.79 4.06
N HIS A 91 18.06 19.82 5.34
CA HIS A 91 19.22 20.52 5.89
C HIS A 91 19.96 19.68 6.94
N ARG A 92 21.07 20.20 7.50
CA ARG A 92 21.94 19.49 8.45
C ARG A 92 21.76 20.00 9.87
#